data_AF-A0A520IIT6-F1
#
_entry.id   AF-A0A520IIT6-F1
#
_cell.length_a   1.000
_cell.length_b   1.000
_cell.length_c   1.000
_cell.angle_alpha   90.00
_cell.angle_beta   90.00
_cell.angle_gamma   90.00
#
_symmetry.space_group_name_H-M   'P 1'
#
loop_
_entity.id
_entity.type
_entity.pdbx_description
1 polymer ?
#
loop_
_entity_poly.entity_id
_entity_poly.type
_entity_poly.pdbx_seq_one_letter_code
_entity_poly.pdbx_strand_id
1 'polypeptide(L)'
;AILAAFGKAFNENRYVTVIYIVLPVIGMLERHGLQERARLTIGKLKGATVGRFLTGYLLFRQLTAALGLTSIAGPAQSVRPLVAPMAEAAAEAQGLPSGGDRIPAMAAATDNIGLFFGEDIFIAIGSILLMKGVLEGYGIVIQPLHLSMWAIPTAIAAFVIHGFRLWLLDRRLARGR
;
A
#
# COMPACT_ATOMS: atom_id res chain seq x y z
N ALA A 1 -28.27 0.18 31.41
CA ALA A 1 -27.90 -1.07 30.71
C ALA A 1 -27.37 -0.81 29.29
N ILE A 2 -28.16 -0.18 28.42
CA ILE A 2 -27.77 0.08 27.01
C ILE A 2 -26.50 0.95 26.90
N LEU A 3 -26.39 2.04 27.66
CA LEU A 3 -25.19 2.90 27.65
C LEU A 3 -23.91 2.17 28.09
N ALA A 4 -24.02 1.27 29.07
CA ALA A 4 -22.91 0.45 29.55
C ALA A 4 -22.51 -0.63 28.52
N ALA A 5 -23.49 -1.19 27.80
CA ALA A 5 -23.24 -2.12 26.69
C ALA A 5 -22.54 -1.41 25.52
N PHE A 6 -22.96 -0.19 25.16
CA PHE A 6 -22.25 0.64 24.18
C PHE A 6 -20.84 1.02 24.64
N GLY A 7 -20.66 1.40 25.92
CA GLY A 7 -19.34 1.71 26.47
C GLY A 7 -18.41 0.49 26.47
N LYS A 8 -18.93 -0.70 26.78
CA LYS A 8 -18.17 -1.96 26.70
C LYS A 8 -17.82 -2.30 25.26
N ALA A 9 -18.78 -2.25 24.34
CA ALA A 9 -18.56 -2.50 22.92
C ALA A 9 -17.60 -1.49 22.27
N PHE A 10 -17.62 -0.22 22.71
CA PHE A 10 -16.70 0.81 22.25
C PHE A 10 -15.27 0.56 22.76
N ASN A 11 -15.12 0.17 24.04
CA ASN A 11 -13.81 -0.20 24.58
C ASN A 11 -13.25 -1.48 23.95
N GLU A 12 -14.10 -2.48 23.68
CA GLU A 12 -13.71 -3.70 22.96
C GLU A 12 -13.33 -3.42 21.49
N ASN A 13 -13.98 -2.45 20.84
CA ASN A 13 -13.69 -2.02 19.47
C ASN A 13 -12.79 -0.77 19.37
N ARG A 14 -12.03 -0.43 20.42
CA ARG A 14 -11.21 0.79 20.47
C ARG A 14 -10.25 0.91 19.28
N TYR A 15 -9.80 -0.21 18.71
CA TYR A 15 -8.98 -0.27 17.49
C TYR A 15 -9.62 0.43 16.28
N VAL A 16 -10.96 0.46 16.18
CA VAL A 16 -11.70 1.16 15.12
C VAL A 16 -11.51 2.68 15.22
N THR A 17 -11.36 3.22 16.43
CA THR A 17 -11.18 4.66 16.66
C THR A 17 -9.71 5.10 16.52
N VAL A 18 -8.76 4.20 16.76
CA VAL A 18 -7.31 4.50 16.70
C VAL A 18 -6.88 4.97 15.30
N ILE A 19 -7.52 4.48 14.23
CA ILE A 19 -7.22 4.90 12.86
C ILE A 19 -7.42 6.41 12.64
N TYR A 20 -8.31 7.06 13.40
CA TYR A 20 -8.54 8.49 13.28
C TYR A 20 -7.41 9.34 13.87
N ILE A 21 -6.60 8.79 14.79
CA ILE A 21 -5.42 9.47 15.35
C ILE A 21 -4.31 9.60 14.29
N VAL A 22 -4.31 8.72 13.29
CA VAL A 22 -3.31 8.72 12.22
C VAL A 22 -3.35 10.03 11.42
N LEU A 23 -4.54 10.58 11.15
CA LEU A 23 -4.71 11.83 10.39
C LEU A 23 -4.02 13.06 11.02
N PRO A 24 -4.26 13.44 12.29
CA PRO A 24 -3.57 14.57 12.91
C PRO A 24 -2.07 14.31 13.09
N VAL A 25 -1.65 13.05 13.31
CA VAL A 25 -0.23 12.69 13.38
C VAL A 25 0.45 12.94 12.04
N ILE A 26 -0.14 12.50 10.92
CA ILE A 26 0.38 12.78 9.57
C ILE A 26 0.41 14.28 9.31
N GLY A 27 -0.67 15.00 9.63
CA GLY A 27 -0.71 16.45 9.48
C GLY A 27 0.40 17.16 10.26
N MET A 28 0.73 16.67 11.46
CA MET A 28 1.88 17.15 12.22
C MET A 28 3.20 16.84 11.52
N LEU A 29 3.40 15.62 11.02
CA LEU A 29 4.62 15.24 10.31
C LEU A 29 4.82 16.06 9.02
N GLU A 30 3.76 16.25 8.24
CA GLU A 30 3.79 17.11 7.05
C GLU A 30 4.15 18.55 7.42
N ARG A 31 3.54 19.12 8.47
CA ARG A 31 3.88 20.45 8.98
C ARG A 31 5.34 20.58 9.44
N HIS A 32 5.96 19.51 9.93
CA HIS A 32 7.36 19.50 10.38
C HIS A 32 8.35 19.09 9.28
N GLY A 33 7.92 19.11 8.02
CA GLY A 33 8.79 18.98 6.86
C GLY A 33 9.08 17.55 6.41
N LEU A 34 8.17 16.61 6.69
CA LEU A 34 8.32 15.22 6.26
C LEU A 34 8.46 15.10 4.73
N GLN A 35 7.67 15.87 3.98
CA GLN A 35 7.68 15.82 2.52
C GLN A 35 9.02 16.31 1.95
N GLU A 36 9.56 17.40 2.49
CA GLU A 36 10.87 17.96 2.12
C GLU A 36 11.99 16.95 2.40
N ARG A 37 11.96 16.30 3.56
CA ARG A 37 12.92 15.24 3.91
C ARG A 37 12.82 14.04 2.97
N ALA A 38 11.60 13.65 2.58
CA ALA A 38 11.37 12.57 1.63
C ALA A 38 11.97 12.91 0.25
N ARG A 39 11.74 14.14 -0.23
CA ARG A 39 12.32 14.68 -1.49
C ARG A 39 13.85 14.71 -1.45
N LEU A 40 14.45 15.15 -0.35
CA LEU A 40 15.91 15.13 -0.17
C LEU A 40 16.48 13.71 -0.16
N THR A 41 15.75 12.75 0.42
CA THR A 41 16.19 11.36 0.52
C THR A 41 16.22 10.68 -0.85
N ILE A 42 15.16 10.85 -1.64
CA ILE A 42 15.14 10.31 -3.01
C ILE A 42 16.17 11.00 -3.91
N GLY A 43 16.41 12.30 -3.73
CA GLY A 43 17.46 13.03 -4.47
C GLY A 43 18.89 12.53 -4.22
N LYS A 44 19.15 11.92 -3.05
CA LYS A 44 20.45 11.29 -2.73
C LYS A 44 20.63 9.91 -3.39
N LEU A 45 19.54 9.24 -3.74
CA LEU A 45 19.57 7.92 -4.38
C LEU A 45 19.91 8.07 -5.86
N LYS A 46 21.21 7.98 -6.19
CA LYS A 46 21.71 8.04 -7.58
C LYS A 46 21.03 6.98 -8.44
N GLY A 47 20.38 7.40 -9.52
CA GLY A 47 19.74 6.49 -10.49
C GLY A 47 18.35 5.99 -10.08
N ALA A 48 17.77 6.53 -9.01
CA ALA A 48 16.38 6.29 -8.66
C ALA A 48 15.45 7.01 -9.65
N THR A 49 14.96 6.26 -10.63
CA THR A 49 13.88 6.71 -11.51
C THR A 49 12.53 6.52 -10.84
N VAL A 50 11.50 7.22 -11.32
CA VAL A 50 10.11 7.04 -10.83
C VAL A 50 9.72 5.56 -10.88
N GLY A 51 9.96 4.91 -12.02
CA GLY A 51 9.59 3.50 -12.21
C GLY A 51 10.32 2.56 -11.26
N ARG A 52 11.64 2.74 -11.08
CA ARG A 52 12.44 1.92 -10.16
C ARG A 52 12.02 2.10 -8.70
N PHE A 53 11.80 3.35 -8.30
CA PHE A 53 11.32 3.66 -6.95
C PHE A 53 9.96 3.01 -6.68
N LEU A 54 8.98 3.22 -7.56
CA LEU A 54 7.64 2.66 -7.39
C LEU A 54 7.64 1.13 -7.48
N THR A 55 8.52 0.52 -8.28
CA THR A 55 8.64 -0.95 -8.33
C THR A 55 9.22 -1.51 -7.03
N GLY A 56 10.23 -0.85 -6.45
CA GLY A 56 10.74 -1.22 -5.14
C GLY A 56 9.70 -1.07 -4.03
N TYR A 57 8.92 0.02 -4.10
CA TYR A 57 7.81 0.24 -3.18
C TYR A 57 6.69 -0.81 -3.33
N LEU A 58 6.34 -1.20 -4.57
CA LEU A 58 5.39 -2.29 -4.83
C LEU A 58 5.82 -3.59 -4.16
N LEU A 59 7.09 -3.97 -4.34
CA LEU A 59 7.65 -5.18 -3.74
C LEU A 59 7.58 -5.13 -2.22
N PHE A 60 8.03 -4.01 -1.63
CA PHE A 60 7.96 -3.78 -0.20
C PHE A 60 6.52 -3.88 0.32
N ARG A 61 5.57 -3.23 -0.35
CA ARG A 61 4.17 -3.20 0.05
C ARG A 61 3.53 -4.59 -0.02
N GLN A 62 3.80 -5.34 -1.08
CA GLN A 62 3.24 -6.67 -1.27
C GLN A 62 3.80 -7.69 -0.28
N LEU A 63 5.11 -7.64 0.01
CA LEU A 63 5.74 -8.50 1.02
C LEU A 63 5.25 -8.19 2.43
N THR A 64 5.18 -6.91 2.81
CA THR A 64 4.66 -6.52 4.13
C THR A 64 3.20 -6.90 4.29
N ALA A 65 2.36 -6.70 3.26
CA ALA A 65 0.96 -7.13 3.27
C ALA A 65 0.82 -8.66 3.39
N ALA A 66 1.64 -9.44 2.68
CA ALA A 66 1.65 -10.90 2.77
C ALA A 66 2.02 -11.43 4.16
N LEU A 67 2.83 -10.67 4.91
CA LEU A 67 3.17 -10.95 6.31
C LEU A 67 2.11 -10.45 7.31
N GLY A 68 1.00 -9.89 6.84
CA GLY A 68 -0.08 -9.35 7.69
C GLY A 68 0.16 -7.91 8.17
N LEU A 69 1.20 -7.23 7.69
CA LEU A 69 1.52 -5.85 8.05
C LEU A 69 0.76 -4.84 7.17
N THR A 70 -0.53 -5.05 7.00
CA THR A 70 -1.40 -4.29 6.10
C THR A 70 -1.53 -2.84 6.53
N SER A 71 -1.49 -2.57 7.84
CA SER A 71 -1.63 -1.25 8.45
C SER A 71 -0.36 -0.39 8.43
N ILE A 72 0.79 -0.89 7.98
CA ILE A 72 2.05 -0.10 7.97
C ILE A 72 2.06 0.96 6.88
N ALA A 73 1.43 0.68 5.74
CA ALA A 73 1.32 1.61 4.63
C ALA A 73 -0.14 1.87 4.25
N GLY A 74 -0.37 2.87 3.41
CA GLY A 74 -1.71 3.21 2.95
C GLY A 74 -1.78 4.56 2.26
N PRO A 75 -2.91 4.88 1.61
CA PRO A 75 -3.06 6.12 0.83
C PRO A 75 -2.85 7.39 1.66
N ALA A 76 -3.47 7.45 2.84
CA ALA A 76 -3.36 8.60 3.73
C ALA A 76 -2.01 8.66 4.46
N GLN A 77 -1.50 7.52 4.93
CA GLN A 77 -0.37 7.45 5.86
C GLN A 77 1.01 7.29 5.23
N SER A 78 1.07 6.85 3.98
CA SER A 78 2.34 6.67 3.26
C SER A 78 2.32 7.34 1.90
N VAL A 79 1.26 7.12 1.10
CA VAL A 79 1.26 7.61 -0.28
C VAL A 79 1.33 9.13 -0.31
N ARG A 80 0.37 9.80 0.33
CA ARG A 80 0.29 11.26 0.33
C ARG A 80 1.53 11.95 0.95
N PRO A 81 1.95 11.62 2.18
CA PRO A 81 3.05 12.36 2.83
C PRO A 81 4.45 11.94 2.38
N LEU A 82 4.63 10.78 1.73
CA LEU A 82 5.95 10.22 1.48
C LEU A 82 6.13 9.68 0.05
N VAL A 83 5.34 8.70 -0.39
CA VAL A 83 5.58 8.01 -1.67
C VAL A 83 5.33 8.94 -2.87
N ALA A 84 4.24 9.70 -2.86
CA ALA A 84 3.91 10.65 -3.91
C ALA A 84 4.97 11.76 -4.02
N PRO A 85 5.34 12.51 -2.96
CA PRO A 85 6.37 13.54 -3.07
C PRO A 85 7.75 12.99 -3.45
N MET A 86 8.10 11.75 -3.05
CA MET A 86 9.32 11.10 -3.51
C MET A 86 9.27 10.74 -5.00
N ALA A 87 8.14 10.21 -5.48
CA ALA A 87 7.95 9.88 -6.88
C ALA A 87 7.95 11.15 -7.75
N GLU A 88 7.35 12.25 -7.29
CA GLU A 88 7.41 13.55 -7.97
C GLU A 88 8.84 14.09 -8.03
N ALA A 89 9.57 14.09 -6.91
CA ALA A 89 10.96 14.54 -6.91
C ALA A 89 11.85 13.66 -7.82
N ALA A 90 11.59 12.36 -7.92
CA ALA A 90 12.25 11.50 -8.89
C ALA A 90 11.89 11.87 -10.34
N ALA A 91 10.64 12.26 -10.62
CA ALA A 91 10.21 12.73 -11.93
C ALA A 91 10.87 14.07 -12.31
N GLU A 92 10.96 15.00 -11.36
CA GLU A 92 11.66 16.29 -11.53
C GLU A 92 13.15 16.07 -11.84
N ALA A 93 13.81 15.15 -11.13
CA ALA A 93 15.19 14.75 -11.43
C ALA A 93 15.36 14.12 -12.83
N GLN A 94 14.29 13.56 -13.39
CA GLN A 94 14.25 13.07 -14.77
C GLN A 94 13.98 14.19 -15.80
N GLY A 95 13.73 15.43 -15.37
CA GLY A 95 13.51 16.58 -16.24
C GLY A 95 12.04 16.84 -16.58
N LEU A 96 11.10 16.28 -15.82
CA LEU A 96 9.67 16.58 -16.01
C LEU A 96 9.26 17.81 -15.20
N PRO A 97 8.35 18.64 -15.75
CA PRO A 97 7.77 19.73 -14.99
C PRO A 97 6.93 19.19 -13.82
N SER A 98 6.93 19.94 -12.73
CA SER A 98 6.12 19.67 -11.55
C SER A 98 4.63 19.98 -11.81
N GLY A 99 3.74 19.39 -11.01
CA GLY A 99 2.34 19.80 -10.95
C GLY A 99 1.34 18.99 -11.80
N GLY A 100 1.53 17.68 -11.95
CA GLY A 100 0.54 16.81 -12.60
C GLY A 100 0.13 15.61 -11.75
N ASP A 101 -1.14 15.21 -11.82
CA ASP A 101 -1.71 14.14 -11.00
C ASP A 101 -1.25 12.73 -11.39
N ARG A 102 -0.59 12.58 -12.54
CA ARG A 102 -0.24 11.27 -13.09
C ARG A 102 0.72 10.48 -12.19
N ILE A 103 1.71 11.15 -11.59
CA ILE A 103 2.71 10.52 -10.73
C ILE A 103 2.10 10.17 -9.37
N PRO A 104 1.40 11.09 -8.66
CA PRO A 104 0.64 10.75 -7.46
C PRO A 104 -0.40 9.65 -7.67
N ALA A 105 -1.13 9.68 -8.78
CA ALA A 105 -2.11 8.64 -9.11
C ALA A 105 -1.45 7.27 -9.31
N MET A 106 -0.28 7.23 -9.95
CA MET A 106 0.48 5.99 -10.09
C MET A 106 1.03 5.49 -8.75
N ALA A 107 1.48 6.40 -7.88
CA ALA A 107 1.91 6.05 -6.52
C ALA A 107 0.75 5.44 -5.71
N ALA A 108 -0.43 6.06 -5.74
CA ALA A 108 -1.64 5.54 -5.09
C ALA A 108 -2.07 4.18 -5.66
N ALA A 109 -2.05 4.03 -6.99
CA ALA A 109 -2.34 2.75 -7.64
C ALA A 109 -1.35 1.65 -7.22
N THR A 110 -0.08 2.00 -7.05
CA THR A 110 0.97 1.06 -6.65
C THR A 110 0.77 0.56 -5.22
N ASP A 111 0.42 1.43 -4.28
CA ASP A 111 0.08 1.03 -2.91
C ASP A 111 -1.15 0.13 -2.88
N ASN A 112 -2.22 0.50 -3.59
CA ASN A 112 -3.46 -0.27 -3.63
C ASN A 112 -3.26 -1.66 -4.23
N ILE A 113 -2.55 -1.77 -5.36
CA ILE A 113 -2.29 -3.08 -5.99
C ILE A 113 -1.39 -3.94 -5.09
N GLY A 114 -0.34 -3.34 -4.52
CA GLY A 114 0.57 -4.06 -3.61
C GLY A 114 -0.15 -4.57 -2.36
N LEU A 115 -1.02 -3.73 -1.76
CA LEU A 115 -1.84 -4.14 -0.62
C LEU A 115 -2.82 -5.22 -1.02
N PHE A 116 -3.68 -4.97 -2.02
CA PHE A 116 -4.79 -5.86 -2.36
C PHE A 116 -4.33 -7.30 -2.63
N PHE A 117 -3.35 -7.47 -3.51
CA PHE A 117 -2.87 -8.80 -3.86
C PHE A 117 -1.88 -9.38 -2.85
N GLY A 118 -1.21 -8.53 -2.06
CA GLY A 118 -0.34 -8.97 -0.98
C GLY A 118 -1.15 -9.47 0.22
N GLU A 119 -2.24 -8.78 0.55
CA GLU A 119 -3.13 -9.12 1.65
C GLU A 119 -3.61 -10.55 1.49
N ASP A 120 -4.17 -10.93 0.34
CA ASP A 120 -4.76 -12.25 0.09
C ASP A 120 -3.88 -13.48 0.42
N ILE A 121 -2.54 -13.31 0.53
CA ILE A 121 -1.62 -14.37 0.98
C ILE A 121 -1.69 -14.59 2.50
N PHE A 122 -2.07 -13.56 3.26
CA PHE A 122 -2.18 -13.61 4.71
C PHE A 122 -3.42 -14.40 5.16
N ILE A 123 -3.20 -15.34 6.08
CA ILE A 123 -4.19 -16.38 6.43
C ILE A 123 -5.39 -15.82 7.22
N ALA A 124 -5.20 -14.75 7.99
CA ALA A 124 -6.20 -14.25 8.93
C ALA A 124 -7.08 -13.12 8.36
N ILE A 125 -7.33 -13.14 7.06
CA ILE A 125 -8.25 -12.18 6.42
C ILE A 125 -9.69 -12.67 6.52
N GLY A 126 -10.60 -11.73 6.71
CA GLY A 126 -12.03 -11.99 6.85
C GLY A 126 -12.63 -12.78 5.68
N SER A 127 -12.19 -12.53 4.44
CA SER A 127 -12.65 -13.26 3.25
C SER A 127 -12.28 -14.75 3.29
N ILE A 128 -11.05 -15.10 3.69
CA ILE A 128 -10.60 -16.49 3.80
C ILE A 128 -11.36 -17.23 4.91
N LEU A 129 -11.54 -16.57 6.06
CA LEU A 129 -12.31 -17.15 7.17
C LEU A 129 -13.79 -17.34 6.81
N LEU A 130 -14.38 -16.42 6.04
CA LEU A 130 -15.73 -16.55 5.53
C LEU A 130 -15.84 -17.72 4.56
N MET A 131 -14.93 -17.84 3.59
CA MET A 131 -14.91 -18.98 2.65
C MET A 131 -14.76 -20.30 3.39
N LYS A 132 -13.85 -20.38 4.37
CA LYS A 132 -13.68 -21.54 5.24
C LYS A 132 -15.00 -21.90 5.94
N GLY A 133 -15.65 -20.93 6.59
CA GLY A 133 -16.91 -21.16 7.32
C GLY A 133 -18.05 -21.64 6.43
N VAL A 134 -18.15 -21.11 5.20
CA VAL A 134 -19.12 -21.58 4.21
C VAL A 134 -18.83 -23.01 3.78
N LEU A 135 -17.57 -23.34 3.46
CA LEU A 135 -17.16 -24.69 3.03
C LEU A 135 -17.37 -25.73 4.13
N GLU A 136 -17.06 -25.38 5.39
CA GLU A 136 -17.36 -26.23 6.54
C GLU A 136 -18.86 -26.51 6.68
N GLY A 137 -19.72 -25.52 6.38
CA GLY A 137 -21.17 -25.70 6.32
C GLY A 137 -21.63 -26.73 5.27
N TYR A 138 -20.85 -26.94 4.21
CA TYR A 138 -21.08 -27.98 3.20
C TYR A 138 -20.35 -29.30 3.50
N GLY A 139 -19.71 -29.44 4.67
CA GLY A 139 -18.94 -30.62 5.04
C GLY A 139 -17.55 -30.70 4.40
N ILE A 140 -17.06 -29.61 3.79
CA ILE A 140 -15.73 -29.53 3.17
C ILE A 140 -14.75 -28.90 4.16
N VAL A 141 -13.87 -29.71 4.75
CA VAL A 141 -12.86 -29.24 5.71
C VAL A 141 -11.58 -28.87 4.96
N ILE A 142 -11.31 -27.58 4.84
CA ILE A 142 -10.09 -27.03 4.21
C ILE A 142 -9.34 -26.16 5.21
N GLN A 143 -8.02 -26.33 5.27
CA GLN A 143 -7.16 -25.46 6.06
C GLN A 143 -7.03 -24.09 5.36
N PRO A 144 -7.18 -22.96 6.08
CA PRO A 144 -6.99 -21.62 5.53
C PRO A 144 -5.68 -21.43 4.76
N LEU A 145 -4.62 -22.08 5.21
CA LEU A 145 -3.31 -22.05 4.55
C LEU A 145 -3.39 -22.51 3.08
N HIS A 146 -4.21 -23.52 2.78
CA HIS A 146 -4.36 -23.99 1.40
C HIS A 146 -4.99 -22.91 0.51
N LEU A 147 -5.98 -22.16 1.02
CA LEU A 147 -6.60 -21.05 0.29
C LEU A 147 -5.59 -19.92 0.06
N SER A 148 -4.84 -19.55 1.10
CA SER A 148 -3.80 -18.52 1.03
C SER A 148 -2.68 -18.83 0.04
N MET A 149 -2.26 -20.08 -0.08
CA MET A 149 -1.22 -20.49 -1.04
C MET A 149 -1.63 -20.21 -2.49
N TRP A 150 -2.93 -20.31 -2.81
CA TRP A 150 -3.45 -20.00 -4.15
C TRP A 150 -3.48 -18.51 -4.47
N ALA A 151 -3.29 -17.62 -3.48
CA ALA A 151 -3.09 -16.19 -3.72
C ALA A 151 -1.66 -15.85 -4.15
N ILE A 152 -0.68 -16.75 -3.95
CA ILE A 152 0.72 -16.48 -4.32
C ILE A 152 0.88 -16.28 -5.84
N PRO A 153 0.34 -17.15 -6.72
CA PRO A 153 0.45 -16.96 -8.17
C PRO A 153 -0.22 -15.68 -8.66
N THR A 154 -1.38 -15.30 -8.11
CA THR A 154 -2.08 -14.07 -8.48
C THR A 154 -1.31 -12.84 -8.04
N ALA A 155 -0.69 -12.87 -6.86
CA ALA A 155 0.16 -11.80 -6.38
C ALA A 155 1.44 -11.64 -7.22
N ILE A 156 2.07 -12.75 -7.64
CA ILE A 156 3.20 -12.71 -8.56
C ILE A 156 2.78 -12.10 -9.91
N ALA A 157 1.63 -12.52 -10.46
CA ALA A 157 1.11 -11.96 -11.70
C ALA A 157 0.84 -10.45 -11.58
N ALA A 158 0.22 -10.01 -10.49
CA ALA A 158 -0.02 -8.60 -10.21
C ALA A 158 1.28 -7.79 -10.13
N PHE A 159 2.31 -8.34 -9.47
CA PHE A 159 3.63 -7.73 -9.38
C PHE A 159 4.27 -7.54 -10.77
N VAL A 160 4.24 -8.60 -11.61
CA VAL A 160 4.81 -8.55 -12.96
C VAL A 160 4.05 -7.57 -13.84
N ILE A 161 2.71 -7.62 -13.86
CA ILE A 161 1.88 -6.75 -14.69
C ILE A 161 2.04 -5.29 -14.27
N HIS A 162 1.95 -4.98 -12.99
CA HIS A 162 2.06 -3.60 -12.52
C HIS A 162 3.50 -3.09 -12.57
N GLY A 163 4.49 -3.93 -12.25
CA GLY A 163 5.91 -3.62 -12.45
C GLY A 163 6.23 -3.30 -13.92
N PHE A 164 5.64 -4.04 -14.86
CA PHE A 164 5.76 -3.73 -16.29
C PHE A 164 5.11 -2.38 -16.66
N ARG A 165 3.95 -2.04 -16.08
CA ARG A 165 3.32 -0.72 -16.26
C ARG A 165 4.20 0.42 -15.73
N LEU A 166 4.86 0.22 -14.58
CA LEU A 166 5.78 1.18 -14.00
C LEU A 166 7.05 1.35 -14.85
N TRP A 167 7.56 0.26 -15.42
CA TRP A 167 8.66 0.31 -16.38
C TRP A 167 8.28 1.04 -17.68
N LEU A 168 7.08 0.80 -18.20
CA LEU A 168 6.55 1.54 -19.36
C LEU A 168 6.38 3.03 -19.06
N LEU A 169 5.91 3.37 -17.86
CA LEU A 169 5.86 4.77 -17.41
C LEU A 169 7.26 5.38 -17.48
N ASP A 170 8.25 4.73 -16.87
CA ASP A 170 9.64 5.21 -16.84
C ASP A 170 10.21 5.41 -18.26
N ARG A 171 9.94 4.48 -19.18
CA ARG A 171 10.32 4.61 -20.59
C ARG A 171 9.65 5.78 -21.29
N ARG A 172 8.36 6.04 -21.01
CA ARG A 172 7.64 7.18 -21.60
C ARG A 172 8.20 8.50 -21.07
N LEU A 173 8.51 8.56 -19.79
CA LEU A 173 9.13 9.72 -19.14
C LEU A 173 10.53 10.00 -19.72
N ALA A 174 11.33 8.95 -19.94
CA ALA A 174 12.66 9.08 -20.54
C ALA A 174 12.66 9.54 -22.00
N ARG A 175 11.59 9.28 -22.77
CA ARG A 175 11.44 9.68 -24.18
C ARG A 175 10.86 11.09 -24.38
N GLY A 176 10.27 11.68 -23.34
CA GLY A 176 9.74 13.05 -23.38
C GLY A 176 10.79 14.12 -23.08
N ARG A 177 12.06 13.73 -23.00
CA ARG A 177 13.25 14.60 -22.97
C ARG A 177 13.65 14.96 -24.40
#